data_AF-A0A661YUD5-F1
#
_entry.id   AF-A0A661YUD5-F1
#
_cell.length_a   1.000
_cell.length_b   1.000
_cell.length_c   1.000
_cell.angle_alpha   90.00
_cell.angle_beta   90.00
_cell.angle_gamma   90.00
#
_symmetry.space_group_name_H-M   'P 1'
#
loop_
_entity.id
_entity.type
_entity.pdbx_description
1 polymer ?
#
loop_
_entity_poly.entity_id
_entity_poly.type
_entity_poly.pdbx_seq_one_letter_code
_entity_poly.pdbx_strand_id
1 'polypeptide(L)'
;MKKLVTLLLIVPALALAIIVASCTKEGEQGPPGENGINGTDGTATCGQCHDSGEAFLAKVIQWEASTHATGGNFERNDKSCAPCHTSMGFREVIETHADTTAATVQNPTPPNCYTCHQIHETYEAADWALRTIDPVALRTDGTNTSMGQGNLCSNCHQINPPNPMPVVGATEDVTITSPYWGPHHGPQANMFTGNGGYEIGSGYENSFHTANVESGCVQCHLADPYGVQAGGHTMNMTYAYHGHDVVNKAGCLECHTNPENLDIKIEETKAVIDGLLETLKADLIAMGVLDEGDHVVPGTMPSLSAGAVYNYLYVLEDRSGGTHNYAYAKKLLDNTIAAIQ
;
A
#
# COMPACT_ATOMS: atom_id res chain seq x y z
N MET A 1 -53.27 -75.49 -38.53
CA MET A 1 -53.17 -74.29 -37.67
C MET A 1 -51.85 -73.50 -37.78
N LYS A 2 -50.77 -73.98 -38.43
CA LYS A 2 -49.53 -73.18 -38.61
C LYS A 2 -49.43 -72.34 -39.90
N LYS A 3 -50.29 -72.55 -40.91
CA LYS A 3 -50.26 -71.81 -42.19
C LYS A 3 -51.26 -70.64 -42.29
N LEU A 4 -52.18 -70.48 -41.34
CA LEU A 4 -53.13 -69.35 -41.33
C LEU A 4 -52.61 -68.12 -40.56
N VAL A 5 -51.60 -68.28 -39.69
CA VAL A 5 -51.03 -67.19 -38.89
C VAL A 5 -50.09 -66.30 -39.70
N THR A 6 -49.45 -66.84 -40.75
CA THR A 6 -48.48 -66.10 -41.56
C THR A 6 -49.13 -65.11 -42.53
N LEU A 7 -50.37 -65.36 -42.98
CA LEU A 7 -51.07 -64.45 -43.92
C LEU A 7 -51.69 -63.23 -43.21
N LEU A 8 -52.00 -63.35 -41.90
CA LEU A 8 -52.63 -62.28 -41.10
C LEU A 8 -51.64 -61.21 -40.60
N LEU A 9 -50.33 -61.44 -40.74
CA LEU A 9 -49.27 -60.49 -40.34
C LEU A 9 -48.65 -59.70 -41.49
N ILE A 10 -48.89 -60.10 -42.75
CA ILE A 10 -48.26 -59.44 -43.91
C ILE A 10 -49.12 -58.27 -44.43
N VAL A 11 -50.44 -58.34 -44.30
CA VAL A 11 -51.36 -57.30 -44.79
C VAL A 11 -51.27 -55.98 -43.98
N PRO A 12 -51.12 -55.97 -42.64
CA PRO A 12 -50.98 -54.71 -41.89
C PRO A 12 -49.62 -54.04 -42.12
N ALA A 13 -48.57 -54.82 -42.36
CA ALA A 13 -47.20 -54.32 -42.54
C ALA A 13 -47.02 -53.58 -43.87
N LEU A 14 -47.69 -54.03 -44.94
CA LEU A 14 -47.62 -53.37 -46.25
C LEU A 14 -48.45 -52.07 -46.31
N ALA A 15 -49.56 -52.00 -45.57
CA ALA A 15 -50.38 -50.78 -45.48
C ALA A 15 -49.72 -49.68 -44.64
N LEU A 16 -48.92 -50.04 -43.62
CA LEU A 16 -48.20 -49.06 -42.79
C LEU A 16 -46.98 -48.47 -43.53
N ALA A 17 -46.34 -49.21 -44.44
CA ALA A 17 -45.19 -48.71 -45.20
C ALA A 17 -45.54 -47.64 -46.24
N ILE A 18 -46.78 -47.63 -46.76
CA ILE A 18 -47.21 -46.69 -47.83
C ILE A 18 -47.61 -45.31 -47.26
N ILE A 19 -48.02 -45.23 -45.98
CA ILE A 19 -48.47 -43.96 -45.37
C ILE A 19 -47.28 -43.10 -44.92
N VAL A 20 -46.16 -43.70 -44.50
CA VAL A 20 -44.99 -42.94 -43.98
C VAL A 20 -44.16 -42.29 -45.09
N ALA A 21 -44.22 -42.80 -46.32
CA ALA A 21 -43.46 -42.25 -47.46
C ALA A 21 -44.04 -40.95 -48.05
N SER A 22 -45.20 -40.47 -47.57
CA SER A 22 -45.88 -39.29 -48.14
C SER A 22 -45.72 -37.98 -47.34
N CYS A 23 -44.99 -38.00 -46.21
CA CYS A 23 -44.87 -36.84 -45.30
C CYS A 23 -43.48 -36.17 -45.23
N THR A 24 -42.50 -36.55 -46.05
CA THR A 24 -41.19 -35.87 -46.07
C THR A 24 -40.99 -35.10 -47.36
N LYS A 25 -41.57 -33.90 -47.45
CA LYS A 25 -40.96 -32.83 -48.25
C LYS A 25 -39.86 -32.22 -47.40
N GLU A 26 -38.67 -32.83 -47.39
CA GLU A 26 -37.47 -32.11 -47.00
C GLU A 26 -37.18 -31.12 -48.13
N GLY A 27 -37.44 -29.84 -47.88
CA GLY A 27 -36.86 -28.78 -48.71
C GLY A 27 -35.34 -28.82 -48.57
N GLU A 28 -34.61 -28.34 -49.58
CA GLU A 28 -33.16 -28.21 -49.50
C GLU A 28 -32.78 -27.49 -48.20
N GLN A 29 -31.90 -28.11 -47.42
CA GLN A 29 -31.31 -27.47 -46.24
C GLN A 29 -30.67 -26.17 -46.70
N GLY A 30 -31.16 -25.03 -46.19
CA GLY A 30 -30.56 -23.73 -46.47
C GLY A 30 -29.05 -23.76 -46.19
N PRO A 31 -28.23 -22.99 -46.92
CA PRO A 31 -26.79 -23.00 -46.73
C PRO A 31 -26.45 -22.80 -45.25
N PRO A 32 -25.49 -23.56 -44.69
CA PRO A 32 -25.03 -23.34 -43.33
C PRO A 32 -24.68 -21.86 -43.17
N GLY A 33 -25.19 -21.23 -42.12
CA GLY A 33 -24.75 -19.87 -41.76
C GLY A 33 -23.22 -19.87 -41.61
N GLU A 34 -22.58 -18.77 -42.00
CA GLU A 34 -21.13 -18.64 -41.80
C GLU A 34 -20.80 -18.87 -40.32
N ASN A 35 -19.81 -19.72 -40.06
CA ASN A 35 -19.29 -19.85 -38.70
C ASN A 35 -18.86 -18.48 -38.23
N GLY A 36 -19.34 -18.06 -37.06
CA GLY A 36 -18.82 -16.86 -36.40
C GLY A 36 -17.31 -16.96 -36.25
N ILE A 37 -16.64 -15.81 -36.26
CA ILE A 37 -15.21 -15.75 -35.95
C ILE A 37 -15.02 -16.32 -34.54
N ASN A 38 -14.21 -17.37 -34.40
CA ASN A 38 -13.83 -17.88 -33.09
C ASN A 38 -13.21 -16.73 -32.27
N GLY A 39 -13.67 -16.55 -31.03
CA GLY A 39 -13.03 -15.61 -30.11
C GLY A 39 -11.56 -15.96 -29.89
N THR A 40 -10.77 -14.97 -29.48
CA THR A 40 -9.36 -15.18 -29.08
C THR A 40 -9.25 -16.30 -28.05
N ASP A 41 -8.29 -17.20 -28.22
CA ASP A 41 -8.06 -18.30 -27.28
C ASP A 41 -7.69 -17.76 -25.88
N GLY A 42 -8.62 -17.90 -24.94
CA GLY A 42 -8.44 -17.48 -23.55
C GLY A 42 -7.30 -18.22 -22.86
N THR A 43 -6.92 -19.42 -23.28
CA THR A 43 -5.79 -20.17 -22.69
C THR A 43 -4.45 -19.47 -22.98
N ALA A 44 -4.30 -18.85 -24.15
CA ALA A 44 -3.09 -18.11 -24.51
C ALA A 44 -2.98 -16.74 -23.81
N THR A 45 -4.10 -16.18 -23.34
CA THR A 45 -4.16 -14.87 -22.68
C THR A 45 -4.10 -15.03 -21.16
N CYS A 46 -5.00 -15.83 -20.58
CA CYS A 46 -5.03 -16.11 -19.15
C CYS A 46 -3.78 -16.87 -18.69
N GLY A 47 -3.22 -17.75 -19.53
CA GLY A 47 -1.99 -18.48 -19.24
C GLY A 47 -0.77 -17.60 -19.05
N GLN A 48 -0.75 -16.37 -19.56
CA GLN A 48 0.39 -15.45 -19.35
C GLN A 48 0.54 -15.01 -17.89
N CYS A 49 -0.56 -15.01 -17.14
CA CYS A 49 -0.59 -14.58 -15.74
C CYS A 49 -0.89 -15.74 -14.77
N HIS A 50 -1.62 -16.76 -15.23
CA HIS A 50 -1.97 -17.95 -14.44
C HIS A 50 -1.02 -19.14 -14.65
N ASP A 51 0.06 -18.97 -15.43
CA ASP A 51 1.21 -19.89 -15.41
C ASP A 51 2.02 -19.60 -14.14
N SER A 52 1.56 -20.14 -13.02
CA SER A 52 2.05 -19.94 -11.66
C SER A 52 3.47 -20.49 -11.44
N GLY A 53 4.47 -19.95 -12.13
CA GLY A 53 5.87 -20.30 -11.98
C GLY A 53 6.48 -19.77 -10.67
N GLU A 54 7.68 -20.26 -10.34
CA GLU A 54 8.40 -19.93 -9.10
C GLU A 54 8.61 -18.43 -8.90
N ALA A 55 8.77 -17.66 -9.98
CA ALA A 55 8.93 -16.21 -9.91
C ALA A 55 7.67 -15.51 -9.35
N PHE A 56 6.48 -15.95 -9.76
CA PHE A 56 5.22 -15.44 -9.23
C PHE A 56 5.01 -15.91 -7.78
N LEU A 57 5.23 -17.20 -7.53
CA LEU A 57 5.12 -17.77 -6.18
C LEU A 57 6.02 -17.03 -5.18
N ALA A 58 7.24 -16.67 -5.56
CA ALA A 58 8.15 -15.89 -4.73
C ALA A 58 7.56 -14.54 -4.31
N LYS A 59 6.83 -13.84 -5.20
CA LYS A 59 6.17 -12.56 -4.86
C LYS A 59 4.98 -12.77 -3.93
N VAL A 60 4.22 -13.84 -4.15
CA VAL A 60 3.10 -14.22 -3.26
C VAL A 60 3.59 -14.46 -1.85
N ILE A 61 4.58 -15.34 -1.66
CA ILE A 61 5.07 -15.66 -0.30
C ILE A 61 5.77 -14.48 0.38
N GLN A 62 6.38 -13.58 -0.39
CA GLN A 62 6.94 -12.33 0.13
C GLN A 62 5.83 -11.40 0.64
N TRP A 63 4.77 -11.22 -0.15
CA TRP A 63 3.62 -10.41 0.26
C TRP A 63 2.90 -11.02 1.46
N GLU A 64 2.71 -12.34 1.49
CA GLU A 64 2.09 -13.06 2.62
C GLU A 64 2.88 -12.87 3.93
N ALA A 65 4.19 -12.67 3.86
CA ALA A 65 5.04 -12.37 5.00
C ALA A 65 5.07 -10.88 5.40
N SER A 66 4.50 -9.98 4.57
CA SER A 66 4.49 -8.54 4.82
C SER A 66 3.49 -8.15 5.92
N THR A 67 3.69 -6.96 6.51
CA THR A 67 2.70 -6.36 7.43
C THR A 67 1.38 -6.02 6.74
N HIS A 68 1.36 -5.79 5.43
CA HIS A 68 0.09 -5.60 4.71
C HIS A 68 -0.78 -6.85 4.77
N ALA A 69 -0.20 -8.05 4.67
CA ALA A 69 -0.94 -9.30 4.81
C ALA A 69 -1.24 -9.67 6.27
N THR A 70 -0.29 -9.45 7.18
CA THR A 70 -0.35 -10.00 8.54
C THR A 70 -0.81 -9.01 9.62
N GLY A 71 -0.82 -7.71 9.34
CA GLY A 71 -1.05 -6.65 10.33
C GLY A 71 -2.49 -6.48 10.80
N GLY A 72 -3.47 -7.12 10.15
CA GLY A 72 -4.87 -7.17 10.61
C GLY A 72 -5.67 -5.86 10.52
N ASN A 73 -5.04 -4.74 10.17
CA ASN A 73 -5.71 -3.42 10.17
C ASN A 73 -6.76 -3.24 9.06
N PHE A 74 -6.93 -4.22 8.15
CA PHE A 74 -7.88 -4.13 7.04
C PHE A 74 -9.35 -4.14 7.47
N GLU A 75 -9.63 -4.51 8.73
CA GLU A 75 -10.95 -4.37 9.34
C GLU A 75 -11.37 -2.90 9.51
N ARG A 76 -10.43 -1.94 9.40
CA ARG A 76 -10.72 -0.50 9.37
C ARG A 76 -11.29 -0.09 8.01
N ASN A 77 -12.50 -0.54 7.72
CA ASN A 77 -13.16 -0.46 6.42
C ASN A 77 -14.20 0.68 6.29
N ASP A 78 -14.32 1.54 7.30
CA ASP A 78 -15.15 2.73 7.24
C ASP A 78 -14.62 3.77 6.26
N LYS A 79 -15.47 4.71 5.85
CA LYS A 79 -15.23 5.65 4.74
C LYS A 79 -13.87 6.36 4.76
N SER A 80 -13.43 6.80 5.93
CA SER A 80 -12.18 7.54 6.12
C SER A 80 -10.95 6.65 6.29
N CYS A 81 -11.13 5.37 6.60
CA CYS A 81 -10.04 4.44 6.91
C CYS A 81 -9.77 3.47 5.75
N ALA A 82 -10.85 3.07 5.04
CA ALA A 82 -10.81 2.21 3.88
C ALA A 82 -9.81 2.61 2.79
N PRO A 83 -9.58 3.92 2.51
CA PRO A 83 -8.61 4.34 1.50
C PRO A 83 -7.21 3.75 1.69
N CYS A 84 -6.76 3.61 2.95
CA CYS A 84 -5.42 3.10 3.25
C CYS A 84 -5.43 1.65 3.74
N HIS A 85 -6.50 1.23 4.39
CA HIS A 85 -6.54 -0.07 5.07
C HIS A 85 -7.12 -1.20 4.22
N THR A 86 -7.81 -0.90 3.12
CA THR A 86 -8.44 -1.94 2.29
C THR A 86 -8.04 -1.82 0.83
N SER A 87 -7.85 -2.95 0.15
CA SER A 87 -7.54 -2.94 -1.29
C SER A 87 -8.64 -2.27 -2.11
N MET A 88 -9.91 -2.53 -1.78
CA MET A 88 -11.05 -1.95 -2.47
C MET A 88 -11.17 -0.44 -2.24
N GLY A 89 -11.01 0.02 -1.00
CA GLY A 89 -11.10 1.44 -0.69
C GLY A 89 -10.00 2.24 -1.35
N PHE A 90 -8.77 1.73 -1.37
CA PHE A 90 -7.67 2.33 -2.12
C PHE A 90 -8.00 2.48 -3.60
N ARG A 91 -8.45 1.39 -4.24
CA ARG A 91 -8.80 1.40 -5.67
C ARG A 91 -9.89 2.42 -5.99
N GLU A 92 -10.91 2.50 -5.14
CA GLU A 92 -12.00 3.47 -5.27
C GLU A 92 -11.50 4.92 -5.21
N VAL A 93 -10.64 5.26 -4.23
CA VAL A 93 -10.14 6.64 -4.12
C VAL A 93 -9.17 7.03 -5.23
N ILE A 94 -8.40 6.08 -5.77
CA ILE A 94 -7.56 6.33 -6.94
C ILE A 94 -8.41 6.60 -8.19
N GLU A 95 -9.48 5.84 -8.39
CA GLU A 95 -10.38 6.02 -9.54
C GLU A 95 -11.21 7.31 -9.45
N THR A 96 -11.65 7.66 -8.24
CA THR A 96 -12.55 8.81 -8.02
C THR A 96 -11.83 10.11 -7.67
N HIS A 97 -10.53 10.04 -7.35
CA HIS A 97 -9.73 11.15 -6.82
C HIS A 97 -10.33 11.81 -5.56
N ALA A 98 -11.04 11.02 -4.74
CA ALA A 98 -11.64 11.46 -3.50
C ALA A 98 -10.77 11.07 -2.28
N ASP A 99 -10.84 11.83 -1.18
CA ASP A 99 -10.08 11.50 0.05
C ASP A 99 -10.71 10.37 0.88
N THR A 100 -11.95 9.99 0.59
CA THR A 100 -12.71 8.97 1.33
C THR A 100 -13.53 8.14 0.37
N THR A 101 -13.80 6.89 0.74
CA THR A 101 -14.74 6.06 -0.03
C THR A 101 -16.17 6.58 0.13
N ALA A 102 -17.04 6.26 -0.82
CA ALA A 102 -18.45 6.65 -0.83
C ALA A 102 -19.23 5.97 0.32
N ALA A 103 -18.88 4.72 0.65
CA ALA A 103 -19.50 3.91 1.69
C ALA A 103 -18.48 2.98 2.38
N THR A 104 -18.86 2.42 3.53
CA THR A 104 -18.07 1.38 4.23
C THR A 104 -17.88 0.16 3.32
N VAL A 105 -16.62 -0.27 3.15
CA VAL A 105 -16.24 -1.39 2.27
C VAL A 105 -16.70 -2.71 2.86
N GLN A 106 -17.58 -3.43 2.17
CA GLN A 106 -18.06 -4.74 2.61
C GLN A 106 -17.08 -5.85 2.24
N ASN A 107 -16.93 -6.86 3.11
CA ASN A 107 -15.98 -7.98 2.95
C ASN A 107 -14.54 -7.49 2.66
N PRO A 108 -13.97 -6.61 3.50
CA PRO A 108 -12.69 -5.97 3.22
C PRO A 108 -11.56 -7.00 3.08
N THR A 109 -10.63 -6.73 2.17
CA THR A 109 -9.37 -7.46 2.04
C THR A 109 -8.22 -6.52 2.36
N PRO A 110 -7.11 -7.03 2.92
CA PRO A 110 -5.91 -6.22 3.12
C PRO A 110 -5.37 -5.65 1.81
N PRO A 111 -4.50 -4.61 1.87
CA PRO A 111 -3.72 -4.16 0.72
C PRO A 111 -3.01 -5.36 0.09
N ASN A 112 -3.29 -5.62 -1.18
CA ASN A 112 -2.90 -6.83 -1.89
C ASN A 112 -2.45 -6.51 -3.32
N CYS A 113 -2.24 -7.54 -4.13
CA CYS A 113 -1.74 -7.39 -5.51
C CYS A 113 -2.58 -6.40 -6.34
N TYR A 114 -3.92 -6.40 -6.18
CA TYR A 114 -4.83 -5.49 -6.87
C TYR A 114 -4.73 -4.05 -6.37
N THR A 115 -4.24 -3.83 -5.15
CA THR A 115 -3.99 -2.48 -4.63
C THR A 115 -2.86 -1.82 -5.41
N CYS A 116 -1.76 -2.55 -5.60
CA CYS A 116 -0.55 -2.02 -6.21
C CYS A 116 -0.54 -2.11 -7.73
N HIS A 117 -1.15 -3.16 -8.30
CA HIS A 117 -1.12 -3.45 -9.72
C HIS A 117 -2.52 -3.38 -10.34
N GLN A 118 -2.58 -3.18 -11.66
CA GLN A 118 -3.80 -3.06 -12.48
C GLN A 118 -4.40 -4.43 -12.86
N ILE A 119 -4.33 -5.42 -11.97
CA ILE A 119 -4.70 -6.81 -12.24
C ILE A 119 -6.17 -6.93 -12.69
N HIS A 120 -6.36 -7.55 -13.86
CA HIS A 120 -7.64 -7.80 -14.54
C HIS A 120 -8.36 -6.53 -15.04
N GLU A 121 -7.63 -5.49 -15.39
CA GLU A 121 -8.20 -4.30 -16.02
C GLU A 121 -8.17 -4.42 -17.55
N THR A 122 -7.04 -4.87 -18.09
CA THR A 122 -6.87 -5.13 -19.53
C THR A 122 -6.83 -6.61 -19.87
N TYR A 123 -6.55 -7.47 -18.88
CA TYR A 123 -6.28 -8.91 -19.07
C TYR A 123 -5.03 -9.19 -19.92
N GLU A 124 -4.10 -8.23 -19.98
CA GLU A 124 -2.81 -8.34 -20.66
C GLU A 124 -1.66 -8.23 -19.66
N ALA A 125 -0.42 -8.48 -20.10
CA ALA A 125 0.77 -8.29 -19.26
C ALA A 125 0.93 -6.85 -18.74
N ALA A 126 0.26 -5.87 -19.36
CA ALA A 126 0.18 -4.49 -18.88
C ALA A 126 -0.47 -4.36 -17.49
N ASP A 127 -1.29 -5.33 -17.07
CA ASP A 127 -1.93 -5.36 -15.76
C ASP A 127 -0.92 -5.47 -14.60
N TRP A 128 0.34 -5.83 -14.87
CA TRP A 128 1.43 -5.79 -13.90
C TRP A 128 2.00 -4.39 -13.68
N ALA A 129 1.59 -3.39 -14.45
CA ALA A 129 1.95 -1.99 -14.19
C ALA A 129 1.41 -1.53 -12.83
N LEU A 130 2.10 -0.57 -12.21
CA LEU A 130 1.62 0.06 -10.98
C LEU A 130 0.30 0.78 -11.25
N ARG A 131 -0.62 0.71 -10.29
CA ARG A 131 -1.95 1.31 -10.35
C ARG A 131 -1.91 2.83 -10.49
N THR A 132 -0.94 3.46 -9.85
CA THR A 132 -0.66 4.88 -10.04
C THR A 132 0.83 5.14 -9.82
N ILE A 133 1.34 6.10 -10.55
CA ILE A 133 2.64 6.75 -10.32
C ILE A 133 2.47 8.27 -10.30
N ASP A 134 1.22 8.75 -10.25
CA ASP A 134 0.92 10.16 -10.30
C ASP A 134 1.40 10.84 -9.01
N PRO A 135 1.92 12.08 -9.10
CA PRO A 135 2.28 12.85 -7.92
C PRO A 135 1.14 12.92 -6.90
N VAL A 136 1.49 12.88 -5.61
CA VAL A 136 0.54 12.88 -4.50
C VAL A 136 0.47 14.28 -3.89
N ALA A 137 -0.74 14.82 -3.77
CA ALA A 137 -0.99 16.00 -2.94
C ALA A 137 -0.98 15.59 -1.47
N LEU A 138 0.01 16.06 -0.72
CA LEU A 138 0.14 15.72 0.70
C LEU A 138 -1.04 16.28 1.50
N ARG A 139 -1.66 15.45 2.33
CA ARG A 139 -2.88 15.84 3.09
C ARG A 139 -2.66 16.94 4.12
N THR A 140 -1.41 17.21 4.48
CA THR A 140 -0.99 18.25 5.43
C THR A 140 -1.21 19.67 4.92
N ASP A 141 -0.88 19.93 3.65
CA ASP A 141 -0.87 21.28 3.08
C ASP A 141 -1.31 21.35 1.61
N GLY A 142 -1.61 20.22 0.98
CA GLY A 142 -1.96 20.11 -0.43
C GLY A 142 -0.76 20.22 -1.39
N THR A 143 0.48 20.26 -0.88
CA THR A 143 1.69 20.31 -1.70
C THR A 143 1.78 19.06 -2.55
N ASN A 144 1.82 19.26 -3.87
CA ASN A 144 1.91 18.15 -4.82
C ASN A 144 3.36 17.71 -4.98
N THR A 145 3.67 16.48 -4.54
CA THR A 145 5.04 15.95 -4.52
C THR A 145 5.14 14.65 -5.33
N SER A 146 6.26 14.49 -6.05
CA SER A 146 6.54 13.27 -6.80
C SER A 146 7.75 12.55 -6.22
N MET A 147 7.58 11.25 -5.99
CA MET A 147 8.57 10.27 -5.51
C MET A 147 8.71 9.12 -6.51
N GLY A 148 8.45 9.39 -7.80
CA GLY A 148 8.46 8.40 -8.88
C GLY A 148 7.50 7.24 -8.60
N GLN A 149 7.97 6.02 -8.70
CA GLN A 149 7.17 4.82 -8.40
C GLN A 149 6.71 4.77 -6.93
N GLY A 150 7.41 5.45 -6.02
CA GLY A 150 7.04 5.58 -4.62
C GLY A 150 5.73 6.33 -4.39
N ASN A 151 5.23 7.08 -5.38
CA ASN A 151 3.93 7.75 -5.29
C ASN A 151 2.78 6.79 -4.94
N LEU A 152 2.84 5.54 -5.42
CA LEU A 152 1.89 4.50 -5.04
C LEU A 152 1.84 4.29 -3.52
N CYS A 153 3.01 4.23 -2.87
CA CYS A 153 3.13 4.04 -1.43
C CYS A 153 2.63 5.27 -0.67
N SER A 154 2.99 6.46 -1.16
CA SER A 154 2.73 7.74 -0.51
C SER A 154 1.25 8.15 -0.47
N ASN A 155 0.39 7.52 -1.28
CA ASN A 155 -1.06 7.69 -1.15
C ASN A 155 -1.56 7.28 0.25
N CYS A 156 -0.96 6.23 0.83
CA CYS A 156 -1.30 5.74 2.16
C CYS A 156 -0.30 6.15 3.24
N HIS A 157 1.01 6.08 2.93
CA HIS A 157 2.09 6.39 3.86
C HIS A 157 2.37 7.90 3.93
N GLN A 158 1.33 8.66 4.25
CA GLN A 158 1.37 10.08 4.51
C GLN A 158 0.53 10.42 5.74
N ILE A 159 0.82 11.56 6.33
CA ILE A 159 0.13 12.08 7.51
C ILE A 159 -1.37 12.20 7.22
N ASN A 160 -2.20 11.74 8.16
CA ASN A 160 -3.58 12.16 8.26
C ASN A 160 -3.63 13.22 9.37
N PRO A 161 -3.73 14.53 9.02
CA PRO A 161 -3.51 15.59 9.99
C PRO A 161 -4.49 15.48 11.16
N PRO A 162 -4.01 15.65 12.41
CA PRO A 162 -4.89 15.65 13.54
C PRO A 162 -5.79 16.89 13.53
N ASN A 163 -6.92 16.79 14.21
CA ASN A 163 -7.82 17.91 14.46
C ASN A 163 -8.03 18.05 15.99
N PRO A 164 -7.71 19.19 16.59
CA PRO A 164 -7.06 20.37 16.00
C PRO A 164 -5.59 20.13 15.65
N MET A 165 -5.05 20.85 14.66
CA MET A 165 -3.61 20.92 14.39
C MET A 165 -3.05 22.18 15.08
N PRO A 166 -1.97 22.09 15.87
CA PRO A 166 -1.34 23.27 16.47
C PRO A 166 -0.76 24.19 15.38
N VAL A 167 -0.74 25.50 15.68
CA VAL A 167 -0.25 26.53 14.76
C VAL A 167 1.00 27.19 15.34
N VAL A 168 2.06 27.24 14.53
CA VAL A 168 3.35 27.83 14.93
C VAL A 168 3.18 29.30 15.30
N GLY A 169 3.67 29.68 16.48
CA GLY A 169 3.61 31.05 16.99
C GLY A 169 2.23 31.49 17.50
N ALA A 170 1.21 30.61 17.46
CA ALA A 170 -0.08 30.91 18.06
C ALA A 170 0.02 30.99 19.58
N THR A 171 -0.64 31.99 20.16
CA THR A 171 -0.76 32.18 21.61
C THR A 171 -1.96 31.48 22.21
N GLU A 172 -2.89 31.03 21.36
CA GLU A 172 -4.10 30.33 21.80
C GLU A 172 -3.78 28.89 22.20
N ASP A 173 -4.50 28.40 23.21
CA ASP A 173 -4.41 27.02 23.64
C ASP A 173 -5.14 26.09 22.66
N VAL A 174 -4.70 24.83 22.64
CA VAL A 174 -5.25 23.75 21.84
C VAL A 174 -5.88 22.72 22.76
N THR A 175 -7.14 22.35 22.50
CA THR A 175 -7.84 21.29 23.24
C THR A 175 -7.74 19.96 22.50
N ILE A 176 -7.02 19.01 23.09
CA ILE A 176 -6.85 17.64 22.60
C ILE A 176 -7.75 16.72 23.42
N THR A 177 -8.65 15.99 22.75
CA THR A 177 -9.66 15.16 23.42
C THR A 177 -9.38 13.66 23.34
N SER A 178 -8.38 13.23 22.57
CA SER A 178 -8.08 11.82 22.33
C SER A 178 -6.60 11.55 22.62
N PRO A 179 -6.26 10.45 23.31
CA PRO A 179 -4.88 10.02 23.48
C PRO A 179 -4.24 9.56 22.16
N TYR A 180 -5.05 9.28 21.14
CA TYR A 180 -4.61 8.89 19.79
C TYR A 180 -4.47 10.08 18.83
N TRP A 181 -4.47 11.30 19.36
CA TRP A 181 -4.22 12.50 18.59
C TRP A 181 -2.76 12.54 18.14
N GLY A 182 -2.52 12.89 16.88
CA GLY A 182 -1.19 12.89 16.27
C GLY A 182 -1.26 12.71 14.75
N PRO A 183 -0.12 12.49 14.08
CA PRO A 183 -0.03 12.43 12.61
C PRO A 183 -0.77 11.25 11.95
N HIS A 184 -1.33 10.33 12.74
CA HIS A 184 -1.77 8.99 12.32
C HIS A 184 -0.60 8.18 11.76
N HIS A 185 -0.41 6.95 12.24
CA HIS A 185 0.76 6.14 11.89
C HIS A 185 1.05 6.16 10.39
N GLY A 186 2.33 6.24 10.02
CA GLY A 186 2.77 6.20 8.64
C GLY A 186 3.11 7.54 7.98
N PRO A 187 3.85 8.48 8.62
CA PRO A 187 4.14 9.79 8.04
C PRO A 187 5.34 9.79 7.08
N GLN A 188 5.69 8.64 6.47
CA GLN A 188 6.96 8.44 5.77
C GLN A 188 7.11 9.34 4.54
N ALA A 189 6.06 9.56 3.74
CA ALA A 189 6.12 10.46 2.60
C ALA A 189 6.38 11.90 3.03
N ASN A 190 5.75 12.35 4.11
CA ASN A 190 6.00 13.67 4.67
C ASN A 190 7.45 13.79 5.17
N MET A 191 7.96 12.77 5.87
CA MET A 191 9.33 12.81 6.38
C MET A 191 10.34 12.83 5.23
N PHE A 192 10.18 11.92 4.26
CA PHE A 192 11.02 11.84 3.08
C PHE A 192 11.04 13.15 2.28
N THR A 193 9.95 13.92 2.30
CA THR A 193 9.86 15.18 1.55
C THR A 193 10.19 16.42 2.41
N GLY A 194 10.40 16.25 3.72
CA GLY A 194 10.62 17.36 4.66
C GLY A 194 9.39 18.25 4.80
N ASN A 195 8.21 17.65 4.90
CA ASN A 195 6.93 18.33 4.97
C ASN A 195 6.20 17.98 6.27
N GLY A 196 5.20 18.77 6.66
CA GLY A 196 4.20 18.37 7.66
C GLY A 196 4.67 18.38 9.11
N GLY A 197 5.90 18.83 9.39
CA GLY A 197 6.36 19.07 10.77
C GLY A 197 5.80 20.36 11.35
N TYR A 198 5.69 20.42 12.68
CA TYR A 198 5.45 21.68 13.39
C TYR A 198 6.78 22.46 13.47
N GLU A 199 7.12 23.17 12.40
CA GLU A 199 8.43 23.80 12.22
C GLU A 199 8.61 25.04 13.12
N ILE A 200 9.34 24.86 14.22
CA ILE A 200 9.72 25.93 15.14
C ILE A 200 11.07 26.52 14.71
N GLY A 201 11.12 27.82 14.46
CA GLY A 201 12.38 28.50 14.10
C GLY A 201 12.73 28.37 12.63
N SER A 202 14.01 28.14 12.32
CA SER A 202 14.52 28.13 10.93
C SER A 202 15.67 27.14 10.75
N GLY A 203 16.12 26.95 9.50
CA GLY A 203 17.27 26.13 9.13
C GLY A 203 16.94 24.68 8.79
N TYR A 204 15.70 24.40 8.39
CA TYR A 204 15.28 23.10 7.89
C TYR A 204 15.88 22.84 6.51
N GLU A 205 16.49 21.67 6.35
CA GLU A 205 17.10 21.22 5.11
C GLU A 205 16.77 19.74 4.89
N ASN A 206 16.64 19.34 3.63
CA ASN A 206 16.41 17.95 3.27
C ASN A 206 17.72 17.21 3.00
N SER A 207 17.76 15.93 3.40
CA SER A 207 18.86 15.03 3.08
C SER A 207 18.95 14.72 1.59
N PHE A 208 20.13 14.26 1.15
CA PHE A 208 20.42 13.98 -0.25
C PHE A 208 19.44 12.97 -0.90
N HIS A 209 19.00 11.95 -0.15
CA HIS A 209 18.08 10.93 -0.66
C HIS A 209 16.76 11.51 -1.19
N THR A 210 16.29 12.63 -0.62
CA THR A 210 15.03 13.28 -1.00
C THR A 210 15.01 13.79 -2.45
N ALA A 211 16.19 14.08 -3.01
CA ALA A 211 16.33 14.63 -4.36
C ALA A 211 16.95 13.64 -5.37
N ASN A 212 17.57 12.56 -4.88
CA ASN A 212 18.41 11.68 -5.69
C ASN A 212 17.95 10.21 -5.74
N VAL A 213 16.93 9.85 -4.96
CA VAL A 213 16.27 8.53 -5.04
C VAL A 213 15.03 8.68 -5.91
N GLU A 214 15.20 8.50 -7.22
CA GLU A 214 14.17 8.80 -8.23
C GLU A 214 12.92 7.92 -8.11
N SER A 215 13.09 6.64 -7.76
CA SER A 215 11.98 5.69 -7.56
C SER A 215 11.39 5.75 -6.13
N GLY A 216 11.85 6.71 -5.30
CA GLY A 216 11.38 6.91 -3.94
C GLY A 216 11.49 5.65 -3.09
N CYS A 217 10.40 5.32 -2.39
CA CYS A 217 10.30 4.18 -1.47
C CYS A 217 10.73 2.85 -2.10
N VAL A 218 10.42 2.67 -3.38
CA VAL A 218 10.59 1.41 -4.12
C VAL A 218 12.08 1.05 -4.27
N GLN A 219 12.97 2.05 -4.35
CA GLN A 219 14.39 1.82 -4.51
C GLN A 219 15.03 1.12 -3.31
N CYS A 220 14.53 1.38 -2.08
CA CYS A 220 15.03 0.76 -0.86
C CYS A 220 14.18 -0.45 -0.45
N HIS A 221 12.86 -0.28 -0.36
CA HIS A 221 11.96 -1.28 0.22
C HIS A 221 11.65 -2.44 -0.72
N LEU A 222 11.65 -2.20 -2.04
CA LEU A 222 11.44 -3.24 -3.06
C LEU A 222 12.76 -3.68 -3.72
N ALA A 223 13.90 -3.33 -3.13
CA ALA A 223 15.20 -3.84 -3.54
C ALA A 223 15.28 -5.37 -3.45
N ASP A 224 16.39 -5.95 -3.94
CA ASP A 224 16.54 -7.41 -3.99
C ASP A 224 16.20 -8.08 -2.65
N PRO A 225 15.34 -9.11 -2.66
CA PRO A 225 14.80 -9.68 -1.43
C PRO A 225 15.78 -10.65 -0.76
N TYR A 226 15.75 -10.67 0.56
CA TYR A 226 16.30 -11.77 1.37
C TYR A 226 15.17 -12.73 1.74
N GLY A 227 14.88 -13.67 0.83
CA GLY A 227 13.79 -14.64 0.99
C GLY A 227 12.44 -13.95 1.21
N VAL A 228 11.82 -14.21 2.36
CA VAL A 228 10.55 -13.61 2.81
C VAL A 228 10.74 -12.65 4.01
N GLN A 229 11.98 -12.25 4.31
CA GLN A 229 12.28 -11.44 5.50
C GLN A 229 12.45 -9.95 5.19
N ALA A 230 13.08 -9.60 4.07
CA ALA A 230 13.38 -8.21 3.67
C ALA A 230 13.37 -8.02 2.15
N GLY A 231 13.18 -6.78 1.70
CA GLY A 231 13.14 -6.41 0.29
C GLY A 231 11.95 -7.00 -0.47
N GLY A 232 11.95 -6.82 -1.79
CA GLY A 232 10.92 -7.35 -2.68
C GLY A 232 9.50 -7.06 -2.18
N HIS A 233 8.62 -8.06 -2.22
CA HIS A 233 7.23 -7.87 -1.79
C HIS A 233 7.00 -8.05 -0.28
N THR A 234 8.06 -8.10 0.54
CA THR A 234 7.91 -7.96 2.00
C THR A 234 7.92 -6.49 2.41
N MET A 235 8.58 -5.65 1.60
CA MET A 235 8.83 -4.21 1.82
C MET A 235 9.60 -3.92 3.10
N ASN A 236 10.10 -4.94 3.79
CA ASN A 236 10.80 -4.78 5.05
C ASN A 236 12.29 -4.48 4.80
N MET A 237 12.91 -3.71 5.70
CA MET A 237 14.30 -3.28 5.56
C MET A 237 15.28 -4.14 6.37
N THR A 238 14.80 -5.10 7.17
CA THR A 238 15.67 -5.93 8.02
C THR A 238 15.37 -7.41 7.88
N TYR A 239 16.41 -8.23 8.03
CA TYR A 239 16.28 -9.69 8.08
C TYR A 239 17.16 -10.25 9.20
N ALA A 240 16.77 -11.41 9.73
CA ALA A 240 17.56 -12.10 10.74
C ALA A 240 18.67 -12.94 10.07
N TYR A 241 19.90 -12.76 10.54
CA TYR A 241 21.06 -13.50 10.08
C TYR A 241 21.94 -13.88 11.28
N HIS A 242 22.18 -15.18 11.50
CA HIS A 242 22.96 -15.70 12.65
C HIS A 242 22.60 -15.08 14.01
N GLY A 243 21.30 -14.89 14.27
CA GLY A 243 20.78 -14.44 15.58
C GLY A 243 20.80 -12.94 15.84
N HIS A 244 21.06 -12.11 14.83
CA HIS A 244 20.92 -10.65 14.90
C HIS A 244 20.22 -10.11 13.65
N ASP A 245 19.65 -8.91 13.77
CA ASP A 245 19.02 -8.20 12.67
C ASP A 245 20.07 -7.52 11.79
N VAL A 246 19.89 -7.62 10.48
CA VAL A 246 20.75 -7.02 9.46
C VAL A 246 19.89 -6.18 8.51
N VAL A 247 20.38 -5.00 8.14
CA VAL A 247 19.71 -4.14 7.16
C VAL A 247 19.89 -4.70 5.75
N ASN A 248 18.81 -4.77 4.98
CA ASN A 248 18.86 -5.06 3.56
C ASN A 248 19.42 -3.85 2.80
N LYS A 249 20.70 -3.93 2.42
CA LYS A 249 21.42 -2.85 1.73
C LYS A 249 21.34 -2.92 0.22
N ALA A 250 20.61 -3.87 -0.37
CA ALA A 250 20.58 -4.05 -1.83
C ALA A 250 20.28 -2.75 -2.59
N GLY A 251 19.31 -1.96 -2.11
CA GLY A 251 18.93 -0.67 -2.69
C GLY A 251 19.94 0.47 -2.44
N CYS A 252 20.86 0.30 -1.50
CA CYS A 252 21.85 1.32 -1.14
C CYS A 252 23.13 1.20 -2.00
N LEU A 253 23.48 -0.02 -2.42
CA LEU A 253 24.78 -0.34 -3.03
C LEU A 253 24.98 0.26 -4.43
N GLU A 254 23.93 0.80 -5.04
CA GLU A 254 24.04 1.60 -6.27
C GLU A 254 24.82 2.90 -6.05
N CYS A 255 24.63 3.56 -4.90
CA CYS A 255 25.31 4.82 -4.56
C CYS A 255 26.35 4.69 -3.44
N HIS A 256 26.23 3.66 -2.58
CA HIS A 256 27.10 3.42 -1.43
C HIS A 256 28.03 2.23 -1.66
N THR A 257 29.18 2.47 -2.29
CA THR A 257 30.11 1.40 -2.71
C THR A 257 30.96 0.81 -1.58
N ASN A 258 30.92 1.36 -0.37
CA ASN A 258 31.60 0.82 0.80
C ASN A 258 30.56 0.37 1.86
N PRO A 259 30.27 -0.95 1.94
CA PRO A 259 29.24 -1.48 2.82
C PRO A 259 29.53 -1.33 4.32
N GLU A 260 30.80 -1.38 4.76
CA GLU A 260 31.16 -1.23 6.18
C GLU A 260 30.94 0.20 6.65
N ASN A 261 31.33 1.18 5.83
CA ASN A 261 31.04 2.58 6.10
C ASN A 261 29.54 2.88 6.12
N LEU A 262 28.74 2.12 5.36
CA LEU A 262 27.29 2.30 5.33
C LEU A 262 26.64 1.81 6.63
N ASP A 263 27.05 0.66 7.16
CA ASP A 263 26.52 0.15 8.44
C ASP A 263 26.77 1.15 9.57
N ILE A 264 28.01 1.63 9.70
CA ILE A 264 28.38 2.64 10.69
C ILE A 264 27.52 3.90 10.54
N LYS A 265 27.32 4.37 9.31
CA LYS A 265 26.50 5.57 9.06
C LYS A 265 25.04 5.37 9.45
N ILE A 266 24.46 4.21 9.17
CA ILE A 266 23.07 3.89 9.54
C ILE A 266 22.94 3.87 11.06
N GLU A 267 23.87 3.19 11.75
CA GLU A 267 23.89 3.11 13.21
C GLU A 267 24.07 4.48 13.87
N GLU A 268 25.02 5.29 13.41
CA GLU A 268 25.25 6.66 13.91
C GLU A 268 24.04 7.58 13.70
N THR A 269 23.43 7.51 12.51
CA THR A 269 22.23 8.28 12.17
C THR A 269 21.09 7.93 13.13
N LYS A 270 20.83 6.64 13.30
CA LYS A 270 19.79 6.13 14.19
C LYS A 270 20.06 6.52 15.65
N ALA A 271 21.28 6.34 16.13
CA ALA A 271 21.65 6.67 17.52
C ALA A 271 21.41 8.15 17.84
N VAL A 272 21.71 9.07 16.90
CA VAL A 272 21.45 10.50 17.10
C VAL A 272 19.95 10.78 17.18
N ILE A 273 19.14 10.24 16.28
CA ILE A 273 17.69 10.47 16.28
C ILE A 273 17.03 9.85 17.52
N ASP A 274 17.40 8.62 17.88
CA ASP A 274 16.88 7.94 19.06
C ASP A 274 17.22 8.73 20.35
N GLY A 275 18.44 9.26 20.47
CA GLY A 275 18.83 10.06 21.64
C GLY A 275 18.07 11.40 21.74
N LEU A 276 17.76 12.04 20.60
CA LEU A 276 16.93 13.24 20.58
C LEU A 276 15.46 12.93 20.91
N LEU A 277 14.92 11.81 20.41
CA LEU A 277 13.59 11.33 20.78
C LEU A 277 13.50 11.00 22.27
N GLU A 278 14.51 10.36 22.86
CA GLU A 278 14.56 10.07 24.29
C GLU A 278 14.56 11.37 25.13
N THR A 279 15.39 12.34 24.73
CA THR A 279 15.45 13.65 25.38
C THR A 279 14.09 14.35 25.32
N LEU A 280 13.50 14.45 24.12
CA LEU A 280 12.21 15.10 23.93
C LEU A 280 11.08 14.37 24.67
N LYS A 281 11.06 13.03 24.67
CA LYS A 281 10.09 12.24 25.44
C LYS A 281 10.16 12.57 26.93
N ALA A 282 11.36 12.62 27.50
CA ALA A 282 11.55 12.93 28.91
C ALA A 282 11.03 14.33 29.28
N ASP A 283 11.32 15.33 28.43
CA ASP A 283 10.83 16.70 28.62
C ASP A 283 9.29 16.76 28.54
N LEU A 284 8.68 16.11 27.55
CA LEU A 284 7.22 16.07 27.37
C LEU A 284 6.47 15.36 28.51
N ILE A 285 7.05 14.28 29.05
CA ILE A 285 6.52 13.59 30.23
C ILE A 285 6.64 14.49 31.47
N ALA A 286 7.77 15.17 31.66
CA ALA A 286 7.96 16.10 32.77
C ALA A 286 6.99 17.30 32.71
N MET A 287 6.64 17.75 31.52
CA MET A 287 5.60 18.76 31.27
C MET A 287 4.17 18.24 31.50
N GLY A 288 3.98 16.92 31.58
CA GLY A 288 2.67 16.29 31.77
C GLY A 288 1.78 16.29 30.53
N VAL A 289 2.36 16.43 29.33
CA VAL A 289 1.63 16.46 28.05
C VAL A 289 1.76 15.16 27.24
N LEU A 290 2.66 14.26 27.63
CA LEU A 290 2.85 12.93 27.07
C LEU A 290 2.92 11.89 28.20
N ASP A 291 2.38 10.68 27.98
CA ASP A 291 2.50 9.55 28.90
C ASP A 291 3.67 8.61 28.55
N GLU A 292 3.96 7.64 29.43
CA GLU A 292 5.06 6.69 29.23
C GLU A 292 4.86 5.78 28.00
N GLY A 293 3.60 5.60 27.57
CA GLY A 293 3.20 4.77 26.45
C GLY A 293 3.13 5.50 25.12
N ASP A 294 3.74 6.68 25.02
CA ASP A 294 3.79 7.50 23.80
C ASP A 294 2.42 8.01 23.33
N HIS A 295 1.50 8.24 24.27
CA HIS A 295 0.24 8.92 23.98
C HIS A 295 0.25 10.34 24.56
N VAL A 296 -0.33 11.27 23.80
CA VAL A 296 -0.60 12.61 24.33
C VAL A 296 -1.58 12.51 25.51
N VAL A 297 -1.32 13.26 26.57
CA VAL A 297 -2.25 13.39 27.70
C VAL A 297 -3.39 14.34 27.25
N PRO A 298 -4.64 13.85 27.13
CA PRO A 298 -5.75 14.71 26.70
C PRO A 298 -5.96 15.88 27.66
N GLY A 299 -6.20 17.07 27.10
CA GLY A 299 -6.29 18.29 27.87
C GLY A 299 -6.23 19.54 27.00
N THR A 300 -6.27 20.70 27.64
CA THR A 300 -6.00 21.98 26.99
C THR A 300 -4.58 22.41 27.33
N MET A 301 -3.78 22.71 26.31
CA MET A 301 -2.37 23.06 26.47
C MET A 301 -1.95 24.12 25.44
N PRO A 302 -0.85 24.87 25.68
CA PRO A 302 -0.34 25.82 24.71
C PRO A 302 -0.05 25.17 23.35
N SER A 303 -0.27 25.90 22.26
CA SER A 303 0.02 25.42 20.89
C SER A 303 1.44 24.88 20.74
N LEU A 304 2.43 25.51 21.39
CA LEU A 304 3.82 25.04 21.41
C LEU A 304 3.97 23.65 22.04
N SER A 305 3.30 23.38 23.17
CA SER A 305 3.36 22.08 23.83
C SER A 305 2.70 20.99 22.98
N ALA A 306 1.53 21.27 22.39
CA ALA A 306 0.88 20.36 21.46
C ALA A 306 1.74 20.10 20.21
N GLY A 307 2.37 21.14 19.67
CA GLY A 307 3.30 21.05 18.53
C GLY A 307 4.55 20.23 18.85
N ALA A 308 5.07 20.33 20.08
CA ALA A 308 6.20 19.53 20.51
C ALA A 308 5.84 18.03 20.63
N VAL A 309 4.67 17.70 21.19
CA VAL A 309 4.16 16.32 21.17
C VAL A 309 3.95 15.82 19.74
N TYR A 310 3.38 16.64 18.86
CA TYR A 310 3.20 16.29 17.46
C TYR A 310 4.53 15.96 16.76
N ASN A 311 5.56 16.80 16.92
CA ASN A 311 6.87 16.55 16.33
C ASN A 311 7.52 15.28 16.87
N TYR A 312 7.38 15.01 18.17
CA TYR A 312 7.83 13.75 18.78
C TYR A 312 7.17 12.55 18.10
N LEU A 313 5.83 12.53 18.03
CA LEU A 313 5.07 11.45 17.40
C LEU A 313 5.37 11.32 15.91
N TYR A 314 5.56 12.45 15.21
CA TYR A 314 5.88 12.47 13.79
C TYR A 314 7.21 11.77 13.51
N VAL A 315 8.27 12.10 14.23
CA VAL A 315 9.59 11.47 14.02
C VAL A 315 9.60 10.03 14.54
N LEU A 316 8.90 9.75 15.65
CA LEU A 316 8.76 8.39 16.20
C LEU A 316 8.07 7.45 15.20
N GLU A 317 6.94 7.88 14.63
CA GLU A 317 6.11 7.04 13.76
C GLU A 317 6.63 6.92 12.32
N ASP A 318 7.60 7.75 11.94
CA ASP A 318 8.38 7.54 10.70
C ASP A 318 9.17 6.22 10.74
N ARG A 319 9.66 5.83 11.93
CA ARG A 319 10.36 4.56 12.21
C ARG A 319 11.63 4.30 11.40
N SER A 320 12.14 5.26 10.64
CA SER A 320 13.35 5.08 9.81
C SER A 320 14.67 5.31 10.57
N GLY A 321 14.61 5.78 11.82
CA GLY A 321 15.79 6.24 12.56
C GLY A 321 16.48 7.44 11.88
N GLY A 322 15.74 8.23 11.10
CA GLY A 322 16.26 9.35 10.32
C GLY A 322 16.72 9.01 8.91
N THR A 323 16.69 7.74 8.49
CA THR A 323 17.17 7.33 7.15
C THR A 323 16.37 7.99 6.02
N HIS A 324 15.07 8.25 6.23
CA HIS A 324 14.25 8.93 5.23
C HIS A 324 14.70 10.38 5.00
N ASN A 325 15.01 11.13 6.06
CA ASN A 325 15.43 12.52 5.97
C ASN A 325 16.12 13.01 7.26
N TYR A 326 17.38 12.62 7.44
CA TYR A 326 18.12 12.87 8.69
C TYR A 326 18.27 14.35 9.01
N ALA A 327 18.60 15.17 8.01
CA ALA A 327 18.85 16.59 8.20
C ALA A 327 17.58 17.29 8.74
N TYR A 328 16.44 16.98 8.14
CA TYR A 328 15.15 17.52 8.55
C TYR A 328 14.71 17.00 9.92
N ALA A 329 14.71 15.68 10.12
CA ALA A 329 14.28 15.05 11.38
C ALA A 329 15.11 15.54 12.57
N LYS A 330 16.44 15.57 12.42
CA LYS A 330 17.34 16.07 13.46
C LYS A 330 17.05 17.53 13.79
N LYS A 331 16.91 18.38 12.77
CA LYS A 331 16.65 19.81 12.96
C LYS A 331 15.30 20.07 13.63
N LEU A 332 14.28 19.29 13.26
CA LEU A 332 12.96 19.35 13.86
C LEU A 332 13.00 19.02 15.35
N LEU A 333 13.69 17.95 15.74
CA LEU A 333 13.86 17.58 17.15
C LEU A 333 14.70 18.61 17.91
N ASP A 334 15.86 19.02 17.39
CA ASP A 334 16.74 20.02 18.02
C ASP A 334 15.98 21.32 18.31
N ASN A 335 15.26 21.85 17.32
CA ASN A 335 14.50 23.10 17.47
C ASN A 335 13.34 22.93 18.46
N THR A 336 12.69 21.76 18.46
CA THR A 336 11.58 21.47 19.39
C THR A 336 12.07 21.44 20.82
N ILE A 337 13.14 20.70 21.10
CA ILE A 337 13.76 20.58 22.43
C ILE A 337 14.19 21.96 22.92
N ALA A 338 14.91 22.72 22.10
CA ALA A 338 15.37 24.06 22.46
C ALA A 338 14.25 25.08 22.72
N ALA A 339 13.03 24.84 22.21
CA ALA A 339 11.91 25.73 22.38
C ALA A 339 11.08 25.45 23.65
N ILE A 340 11.16 24.23 24.19
CA ILE A 340 10.39 23.81 25.38
C ILE A 340 11.24 23.73 26.66
N GLN A 341 12.57 23.80 26.54
CA GLN A 341 13.54 23.93 27.63
C GLN A 341 13.80 25.40 27.97
#